data_AF-A0A5C7WAA4-F1
#
_entry.id   AF-A0A5C7WAA4-F1
#
_cell.length_a   1.000
_cell.length_b   1.000
_cell.length_c   1.000
_cell.angle_alpha   90.00
_cell.angle_beta   90.00
_cell.angle_gamma   90.00
#
_symmetry.space_group_name_H-M   'P 1'
#
loop_
_entity.id
_entity.type
_entity.pdbx_description
1 polymer ?
#
loop_
_entity_poly.entity_id
_entity_poly.type
_entity_poly.pdbx_seq_one_letter_code
_entity_poly.pdbx_strand_id
1 'polypeptide(L)'
;MAEQPLTDNTWERPLARTEGGVTFGRNLLVRTLVGSILVLLLANTLLLFFFIRPSETPIVLHYNVYFGVDLLGIWWQAYMLPVLGGLFFIGHILLARRFYERMERIACHLMLLSAVFLSLGLLISGVSVSFINY
;
A
#
# COMPACT_ATOMS: atom_id res chain seq x y z
N MET A 1 -46.24 -14.90 1.67
CA MET A 1 -45.10 -14.19 2.29
C MET A 1 -43.86 -14.68 1.56
N ALA A 2 -43.48 -14.00 0.47
CA ALA A 2 -42.40 -14.47 -0.40
C ALA A 2 -41.06 -14.11 0.24
N GLU A 3 -40.24 -15.13 0.50
CA GLU A 3 -38.88 -14.95 1.00
C GLU A 3 -38.07 -14.15 -0.01
N GLN A 4 -37.68 -12.93 0.37
CA GLN A 4 -36.72 -12.15 -0.40
C GLN A 4 -35.39 -12.91 -0.40
N PRO A 5 -34.76 -13.14 -1.57
CA PRO A 5 -33.47 -13.79 -1.60
C PRO A 5 -32.45 -12.94 -0.83
N LEU A 6 -31.79 -13.56 0.15
CA LEU A 6 -30.77 -12.97 1.04
C LEU A 6 -29.49 -12.49 0.32
N THR A 7 -29.56 -12.28 -0.99
CA THR A 7 -28.47 -11.82 -1.87
C THR A 7 -28.66 -10.36 -2.32
N ASP A 8 -29.73 -9.70 -1.89
CA ASP A 8 -29.85 -8.27 -2.06
C ASP A 8 -28.97 -7.57 -1.01
N ASN A 9 -27.78 -7.11 -1.42
CA ASN A 9 -26.88 -6.31 -0.59
C ASN A 9 -27.51 -4.94 -0.30
N THR A 10 -28.51 -4.92 0.58
CA THR A 10 -29.32 -3.76 0.95
C THR A 10 -28.48 -2.60 1.50
N TRP A 11 -27.29 -2.90 2.02
CA TRP A 11 -26.34 -1.93 2.59
C TRP A 11 -25.36 -1.32 1.57
N GLU A 12 -25.09 -2.01 0.46
CA GLU A 12 -24.17 -1.51 -0.57
C GLU A 12 -24.87 -0.60 -1.59
N ARG A 13 -26.13 -0.94 -1.91
CA ARG A 13 -26.93 -0.19 -2.88
C ARG A 13 -27.08 1.30 -2.54
N PRO A 14 -27.30 1.71 -1.28
CA PRO A 14 -27.33 3.12 -0.91
C PRO A 14 -26.00 3.81 -1.20
N LEU A 15 -24.87 3.22 -0.80
CA LEU A 15 -23.53 3.80 -1.02
C LEU A 15 -23.20 3.91 -2.51
N ALA A 16 -23.48 2.86 -3.28
CA ALA A 16 -23.28 2.85 -4.73
C ALA A 16 -24.17 3.88 -5.44
N ARG A 17 -25.38 4.14 -4.92
CA ARG A 17 -26.32 5.12 -5.49
C ARG A 17 -25.95 6.56 -5.12
N THR A 18 -25.47 6.81 -3.89
CA THR A 18 -24.95 8.12 -3.47
C THR A 18 -23.71 8.52 -4.27
N GLU A 19 -22.86 7.55 -4.60
CA GLU A 19 -21.70 7.74 -5.48
C GLU A 19 -22.00 7.45 -6.97
N GLY A 20 -23.27 7.22 -7.31
CA GLY A 20 -23.73 6.83 -8.64
C GLY A 20 -23.60 7.98 -9.62
N GLY A 21 -22.45 8.06 -10.30
CA GLY A 21 -22.13 9.12 -11.27
C GLY A 21 -20.78 9.81 -11.03
N VAL A 22 -20.12 9.51 -9.90
CA VAL A 22 -18.75 9.97 -9.65
C VAL A 22 -17.79 8.96 -10.28
N THR A 23 -16.84 9.44 -11.08
CA THR A 23 -15.78 8.58 -11.62
C THR A 23 -14.80 8.19 -10.51
N PHE A 24 -14.16 7.02 -10.63
CA PHE A 24 -13.22 6.49 -9.63
C PHE A 24 -12.22 7.55 -9.10
N GLY A 25 -11.62 8.33 -10.00
CA GLY A 25 -10.65 9.38 -9.62
C GLY A 25 -11.25 10.67 -9.07
N ARG A 26 -12.56 10.91 -9.23
CA ARG A 26 -13.25 12.07 -8.64
C ARG A 26 -13.78 11.79 -7.24
N ASN A 27 -13.85 10.53 -6.82
CA ASN A 27 -14.28 10.20 -5.46
C ASN A 27 -13.22 10.71 -4.47
N LEU A 28 -13.66 11.55 -3.52
CA LEU A 28 -12.80 12.13 -2.50
C LEU A 28 -12.10 11.06 -1.67
N LEU A 29 -12.82 10.00 -1.27
CA LEU A 29 -12.30 8.92 -0.42
C LEU A 29 -11.24 8.10 -1.18
N VAL A 30 -11.51 7.75 -2.43
CA VAL A 30 -10.51 7.08 -3.29
C VAL A 30 -9.28 7.96 -3.44
N ARG A 31 -9.47 9.26 -3.73
CA ARG A 31 -8.36 10.19 -3.93
C ARG A 31 -7.52 10.39 -2.66
N THR A 32 -8.14 10.46 -1.48
CA THR A 32 -7.40 10.58 -0.22
C THR A 32 -6.61 9.32 0.09
N LEU A 33 -7.20 8.13 -0.08
CA LEU A 33 -6.49 6.86 0.15
C LEU A 33 -5.31 6.70 -0.81
N VAL A 34 -5.52 6.95 -2.10
CA VAL A 34 -4.46 6.89 -3.12
C VAL A 34 -3.37 7.93 -2.84
N GLY A 35 -3.75 9.15 -2.47
CA GLY A 35 -2.81 10.20 -2.07
C GLY A 35 -1.96 9.78 -0.87
N SER A 36 -2.56 9.20 0.17
CA SER A 36 -1.84 8.69 1.34
C SER A 36 -0.83 7.61 0.96
N ILE A 37 -1.19 6.66 0.08
CA ILE A 37 -0.26 5.61 -0.38
C ILE A 37 0.93 6.23 -1.11
N LEU A 38 0.68 7.17 -2.03
CA LEU A 38 1.74 7.85 -2.78
C LEU A 38 2.69 8.63 -1.86
N VAL A 39 2.16 9.33 -0.87
CA VAL A 39 2.97 10.04 0.13
C VAL A 39 3.83 9.07 0.93
N LEU A 40 3.29 7.94 1.37
CA LEU A 40 4.05 6.93 2.11
C LEU A 40 5.15 6.28 1.27
N LEU A 41 4.86 5.91 0.02
CA LEU A 41 5.85 5.34 -0.89
C LEU A 41 6.96 6.34 -1.25
N LEU A 42 6.58 7.61 -1.47
CA LEU A 42 7.54 8.68 -1.71
C LEU A 42 8.43 8.91 -0.48
N ALA A 43 7.83 9.01 0.71
CA ALA A 43 8.56 9.16 1.96
C ALA A 43 9.55 8.00 2.17
N ASN A 44 9.13 6.75 1.93
CA ASN A 44 10.00 5.59 2.02
C ASN A 44 11.17 5.65 1.03
N THR A 45 10.90 6.07 -0.22
CA THR A 45 11.93 6.19 -1.26
C THR A 45 12.93 7.29 -0.92
N LEU A 46 12.46 8.46 -0.49
CA LEU A 46 13.31 9.59 -0.09
C LEU A 46 14.15 9.25 1.14
N LEU A 47 13.57 8.54 2.10
CA LEU A 47 14.27 8.07 3.29
C LEU A 47 15.43 7.14 2.90
N LEU A 48 15.18 6.11 2.11
CA LEU A 48 16.25 5.21 1.64
C LEU A 48 17.30 5.95 0.80
N PHE A 49 16.87 6.88 -0.05
CA PHE A 49 17.78 7.69 -0.86
C PHE A 49 18.73 8.56 -0.02
N PHE A 50 18.25 9.12 1.09
CA PHE A 50 19.06 9.98 1.94
C PHE A 50 20.04 9.20 2.83
N PHE A 51 19.60 8.06 3.37
CA PHE A 51 20.38 7.27 4.33
C PHE A 51 21.25 6.20 3.68
N ILE A 52 20.80 5.53 2.61
CA ILE A 52 21.54 4.44 1.97
C ILE A 52 22.35 4.98 0.80
N ARG A 53 23.66 5.16 1.02
CA ARG A 53 24.62 5.59 0.00
C ARG A 53 25.29 4.39 -0.69
N PRO A 54 25.72 4.55 -1.96
CA PRO A 54 26.56 3.57 -2.61
C PRO A 54 27.83 3.30 -1.79
N SER A 55 28.03 2.05 -1.39
CA SER A 55 29.22 1.58 -0.69
C SER A 55 29.69 0.26 -1.28
N GLU A 56 30.99 0.01 -1.21
CA GLU A 56 31.59 -1.29 -1.55
C GLU A 56 31.45 -2.30 -0.39
N THR A 57 31.17 -1.81 0.82
CA THR A 57 30.91 -2.66 1.98
C THR A 57 29.45 -3.12 2.02
N PRO A 58 29.17 -4.38 2.40
CA PRO A 58 27.81 -4.84 2.63
C PRO A 58 27.10 -4.00 3.69
N ILE A 59 25.80 -3.76 3.47
CA ILE A 59 24.90 -3.11 4.42
C ILE A 59 24.01 -4.16 5.08
N VAL A 60 23.53 -3.86 6.29
CA VAL A 60 22.60 -4.70 7.04
C VAL A 60 21.18 -4.50 6.48
N LEU A 61 20.62 -5.50 5.83
CA LEU A 61 19.25 -5.43 5.30
C LEU A 61 18.21 -5.89 6.32
N HIS A 62 18.60 -6.74 7.27
CA HIS A 62 17.70 -7.24 8.30
C HIS A 62 18.47 -7.51 9.60
N TYR A 63 17.76 -7.34 10.71
CA TYR A 63 18.28 -7.55 12.04
C TYR A 63 17.25 -8.30 12.87
N ASN A 64 17.71 -9.36 13.51
CA ASN A 64 16.95 -10.18 14.41
C ASN A 64 17.33 -9.87 15.87
N VAL A 65 16.34 -9.70 16.74
CA VAL A 65 16.58 -9.42 18.17
C VAL A 65 17.38 -10.55 18.86
N TYR A 66 17.20 -11.80 18.45
CA TYR A 66 17.86 -12.96 19.03
C TYR A 66 19.23 -13.27 18.42
N PHE A 67 19.40 -13.06 17.10
CA PHE A 67 20.59 -13.48 16.35
C PHE A 67 21.47 -12.33 15.85
N GLY A 68 21.05 -11.08 16.06
CA GLY A 68 21.76 -9.92 15.53
C GLY A 68 21.53 -9.74 14.03
N VAL A 69 22.58 -9.39 13.30
CA VAL A 69 22.54 -9.25 11.84
C VAL A 69 22.37 -10.63 11.19
N ASP A 70 21.22 -10.87 10.56
CA ASP A 70 20.90 -12.12 9.86
C ASP A 70 20.93 -11.98 8.34
N LEU A 71 20.82 -10.76 7.80
CA LEU A 71 20.91 -10.49 6.37
C LEU A 71 21.83 -9.31 6.06
N LEU A 72 22.92 -9.60 5.38
CA LEU A 72 23.81 -8.62 4.75
C LEU A 72 23.57 -8.60 3.24
N GLY A 73 23.64 -7.41 2.65
CA GLY A 73 23.42 -7.25 1.23
C GLY A 73 24.10 -6.02 0.64
N ILE A 74 23.97 -5.88 -0.67
CA ILE A 74 24.52 -4.76 -1.43
C ILE A 74 23.53 -3.59 -1.34
N TRP A 75 24.05 -2.36 -1.33
CA TRP A 75 23.25 -1.14 -1.10
C TRP A 75 21.99 -1.02 -1.97
N TRP A 76 22.04 -1.47 -3.23
CA TRP A 76 20.88 -1.39 -4.14
C TRP A 76 19.73 -2.31 -3.74
N GLN A 77 20.00 -3.37 -2.97
CA GLN A 77 18.95 -4.31 -2.51
C GLN A 77 17.97 -3.63 -1.55
N ALA A 78 18.38 -2.59 -0.82
CA ALA A 78 17.46 -1.78 -0.02
C ALA A 78 16.39 -1.09 -0.88
N TYR A 79 16.70 -0.76 -2.14
CA TYR A 79 15.76 -0.16 -3.08
C TYR A 79 14.74 -1.17 -3.64
N MET A 80 14.84 -2.45 -3.31
CA MET A 80 13.77 -3.41 -3.60
C MET A 80 12.48 -3.10 -2.82
N LEU A 81 12.58 -2.48 -1.63
CA LEU A 81 11.40 -2.08 -0.84
C LEU A 81 10.47 -1.13 -1.62
N PRO A 82 10.94 0.03 -2.13
CA PRO A 82 10.09 0.93 -2.90
C PRO A 82 9.65 0.35 -4.24
N VAL A 83 10.48 -0.48 -4.89
CA VAL A 83 10.10 -1.15 -6.16
C VAL A 83 8.93 -2.12 -5.94
N LEU A 84 9.03 -2.99 -4.93
CA LEU A 84 7.94 -3.91 -4.57
C LEU A 84 6.71 -3.15 -4.09
N GLY A 85 6.89 -2.08 -3.31
CA GLY A 85 5.81 -1.19 -2.89
C GLY A 85 5.04 -0.59 -4.08
N GLY A 86 5.75 -0.10 -5.10
CA GLY A 86 5.16 0.39 -6.33
C GLY A 86 4.39 -0.70 -7.08
N LEU A 87 4.95 -1.90 -7.19
CA LEU A 87 4.28 -3.04 -7.82
C LEU A 87 2.97 -3.40 -7.11
N PHE A 88 3.00 -3.52 -5.77
CA PHE A 88 1.80 -3.80 -4.99
C PHE A 88 0.77 -2.68 -5.09
N PHE A 89 1.20 -1.42 -5.10
CA PHE A 89 0.29 -0.28 -5.27
C PHE A 89 -0.45 -0.34 -6.62
N ILE A 90 0.26 -0.62 -7.72
CA ILE A 90 -0.36 -0.81 -9.03
C ILE A 90 -1.41 -1.94 -8.97
N GLY A 91 -1.05 -3.08 -8.39
CA GLY A 91 -1.98 -4.21 -8.21
C GLY A 91 -3.25 -3.84 -7.43
N HIS A 92 -3.10 -3.12 -6.32
CA HIS A 92 -4.23 -2.69 -5.50
C HIS A 92 -5.13 -1.68 -6.23
N ILE A 93 -4.57 -0.73 -6.98
CA ILE A 93 -5.33 0.21 -7.81
C ILE A 93 -6.15 -0.52 -8.87
N LEU A 94 -5.53 -1.50 -9.56
CA LEU A 94 -6.21 -2.26 -10.61
C LEU A 94 -7.38 -3.07 -10.04
N LEU A 95 -7.19 -3.76 -8.92
CA LEU A 95 -8.27 -4.49 -8.24
C LEU A 95 -9.35 -3.55 -7.71
N ALA A 96 -8.97 -2.46 -7.05
CA ALA A 96 -9.91 -1.47 -6.53
C ALA A 96 -10.79 -0.87 -7.65
N ARG A 97 -10.18 -0.52 -8.78
CA ARG A 97 -10.92 -0.06 -9.97
C ARG A 97 -11.89 -1.12 -10.47
N ARG A 98 -11.48 -2.39 -10.52
CA ARG A 98 -12.33 -3.50 -10.95
C ARG A 98 -13.56 -3.68 -10.05
N PHE A 99 -13.40 -3.54 -8.74
CA PHE A 99 -14.52 -3.57 -7.78
C PHE A 99 -15.42 -2.34 -7.91
N TYR A 100 -14.83 -1.16 -8.15
CA TYR A 100 -15.59 0.06 -8.40
C TYR A 100 -16.49 -0.07 -9.65
N GLU A 101 -15.99 -0.70 -10.71
CA GLU A 101 -16.78 -0.95 -11.94
C GLU A 101 -17.92 -1.96 -11.72
N ARG A 102 -17.80 -2.87 -10.75
CA ARG A 102 -18.84 -3.85 -10.38
C ARG A 102 -19.89 -3.31 -9.39
N MET A 103 -19.83 -2.02 -9.05
CA MET A 103 -20.62 -1.39 -7.98
C MET A 103 -20.35 -1.92 -6.56
N GLU A 104 -19.26 -2.67 -6.37
CA GLU A 104 -18.82 -3.16 -5.06
C GLU A 104 -17.97 -2.09 -4.37
N ARG A 105 -18.63 -1.03 -3.90
CA ARG A 105 -17.96 0.14 -3.30
C ARG A 105 -17.20 -0.21 -2.03
N ILE A 106 -17.76 -1.05 -1.17
CA ILE A 106 -17.12 -1.43 0.10
C ILE A 106 -15.82 -2.18 -0.18
N ALA A 107 -15.85 -3.17 -1.07
CA ALA A 107 -14.66 -3.92 -1.49
C ALA A 107 -13.56 -3.03 -2.08
N CYS A 108 -13.94 -2.04 -2.91
CA CYS A 108 -13.00 -1.05 -3.43
C CYS A 108 -12.29 -0.26 -2.31
N HIS A 109 -13.05 0.25 -1.34
CA HIS A 109 -12.49 1.03 -0.23
C HIS A 109 -11.61 0.19 0.69
N LEU A 110 -12.02 -1.05 1.00
CA LEU A 110 -11.22 -1.98 1.80
C LEU A 110 -9.91 -2.36 1.11
N MET A 111 -9.94 -2.56 -0.21
CA MET A 111 -8.74 -2.83 -1.01
C MET A 111 -7.76 -1.64 -1.01
N LEU A 112 -8.27 -0.40 -1.10
CA LEU A 112 -7.39 0.77 -1.00
C LEU A 112 -6.89 0.99 0.43
N LEU A 113 -7.71 0.68 1.44
CA LEU A 113 -7.31 0.76 2.84
C LEU A 113 -6.21 -0.26 3.18
N SER A 114 -6.30 -1.50 2.67
CA SER A 114 -5.24 -2.50 2.86
C SER A 114 -3.91 -2.06 2.25
N ALA A 115 -3.96 -1.37 1.11
CA ALA A 115 -2.76 -0.80 0.48
C ALA A 115 -2.10 0.30 1.33
N VAL A 116 -2.88 1.08 2.09
CA VAL A 116 -2.33 2.05 3.07
C VAL A 116 -1.57 1.31 4.17
N PHE A 117 -2.14 0.26 4.75
CA PHE A 117 -1.45 -0.53 5.78
C PHE A 117 -0.18 -1.20 5.26
N LEU A 118 -0.21 -1.73 4.03
CA LEU A 118 0.97 -2.26 3.38
C LEU A 118 2.07 -1.19 3.23
N SER A 119 1.69 0.02 2.82
CA SER A 119 2.63 1.14 2.65
C SER A 119 3.23 1.61 3.98
N LEU A 120 2.44 1.58 5.07
CA LEU A 120 2.95 1.83 6.42
C LEU A 120 3.97 0.76 6.85
N GLY A 121 3.69 -0.52 6.58
CA GLY A 121 4.63 -1.61 6.86
C GLY A 121 5.95 -1.45 6.09
N LEU A 122 5.87 -1.04 4.82
CA LEU A 122 7.06 -0.73 4.01
C LEU A 122 7.86 0.45 4.58
N LEU A 123 7.19 1.51 5.03
CA LEU A 123 7.85 2.65 5.65
C LEU A 123 8.57 2.24 6.94
N ILE A 124 7.93 1.44 7.79
CA ILE A 124 8.56 0.90 9.01
C ILE A 124 9.80 0.09 8.64
N SER A 125 9.69 -0.79 7.63
CA SER A 125 10.83 -1.57 7.14
C SER A 125 11.97 -0.68 6.63
N GLY A 126 11.67 0.36 5.85
CA GLY A 126 12.68 1.32 5.35
C GLY A 126 13.35 2.12 6.47
N VAL A 127 12.58 2.54 7.48
CA VAL A 127 13.10 3.20 8.69
C VAL A 127 14.05 2.27 9.45
N SER A 128 13.66 1.01 9.66
CA SER A 128 14.50 0.01 10.33
C SER A 128 15.82 -0.20 9.59
N VAL A 129 15.78 -0.41 8.27
CA VAL A 129 17.00 -0.57 7.45
C VAL A 129 17.88 0.67 7.53
N SER A 130 17.30 1.86 7.46
CA SER A 130 18.07 3.11 7.51
C SER A 130 18.71 3.34 8.87
N PHE A 131 17.99 3.06 9.96
CA PHE A 131 18.49 3.25 11.33
C PHE A 131 19.62 2.30 11.69
N ILE A 132 19.62 1.07 11.16
CA ILE A 132 20.65 0.07 11.46
C ILE A 132 21.96 0.36 10.70
N ASN A 133 21.88 1.02 9.54
CA ASN A 133 23.04 1.34 8.70
C ASN A 133 23.59 2.76 8.88
N TYR A 134 22.91 3.59 9.66
CA TYR A 134 23.37 4.93 10.02
C TYR A 134 24.19 4.89 11.31
#